data_AF-A0A1G6KIU1-F1
#
_entry.id   AF-A0A1G6KIU1-F1
#
_cell.length_a   1.000
_cell.length_b   1.000
_cell.length_c   1.000
_cell.angle_alpha   90.00
_cell.angle_beta   90.00
_cell.angle_gamma   90.00
#
_symmetry.space_group_name_H-M   'P 1'
#
loop_
_entity.id
_entity.type
_entity.pdbx_description
1 polymer ?
#
loop_
_entity_poly.entity_id
_entity_poly.type
_entity_poly.pdbx_seq_one_letter_code
_entity_poly.pdbx_strand_id
1 'polypeptide(L)'
;MATTNFNIRLDTELRDQAFPVLEGYGLSAALAFKLFLKQVAETKTVPLSFDYAKNSMRSVEEGYMAMASDEERESEALEWCNALSEDIAHAEG
;
A
#
# COMPACT_ATOMS: atom_id res chain seq x y z
N MET A 1 -31.10 -19.69 -25.24
CA MET A 1 -30.41 -18.92 -24.17
C MET A 1 -30.06 -17.56 -24.76
N ALA A 2 -30.48 -16.45 -24.14
CA ALA A 2 -30.15 -15.11 -24.63
C ALA A 2 -28.67 -14.84 -24.36
N THR A 3 -27.88 -14.57 -25.40
CA THR A 3 -26.52 -14.06 -25.25
C THR A 3 -26.60 -12.54 -25.37
N THR A 4 -26.28 -11.85 -24.28
CA THR A 4 -26.28 -10.38 -24.25
C THR A 4 -24.85 -9.87 -24.42
N ASN A 5 -24.66 -8.90 -25.30
CA ASN A 5 -23.36 -8.25 -25.46
C ASN A 5 -23.12 -7.27 -24.30
N PHE A 6 -21.95 -7.33 -23.68
CA PHE A 6 -21.54 -6.44 -22.59
C PHE A 6 -20.30 -5.67 -23.04
N ASN A 7 -20.42 -4.33 -23.10
CA ASN A 7 -19.32 -3.44 -23.47
C ASN A 7 -18.82 -2.73 -22.21
N ILE A 8 -17.52 -2.87 -21.92
CA ILE A 8 -16.86 -2.20 -20.80
C ILE A 8 -15.80 -1.27 -21.37
N ARG A 9 -15.75 -0.04 -20.86
CA ARG A 9 -14.63 0.87 -21.11
C ARG A 9 -13.53 0.57 -20.10
N LEU A 10 -12.33 0.32 -20.60
CA LEU A 10 -11.14 -0.01 -19.82
C LEU A 10 -10.04 0.97 -20.21
N ASP A 11 -9.35 1.53 -19.22
CA ASP A 11 -8.15 2.34 -19.45
C ASP A 11 -7.08 1.55 -20.20
N THR A 12 -6.37 2.23 -21.09
CA THR A 12 -5.36 1.62 -21.95
C THR A 12 -4.23 1.02 -21.11
N GLU A 13 -3.74 1.74 -20.10
CA GLU A 13 -2.69 1.23 -19.20
C GLU A 13 -3.14 -0.01 -18.42
N LEU A 14 -4.39 -0.03 -17.97
CA LEU A 14 -4.95 -1.18 -17.25
C LEU A 14 -5.10 -2.39 -18.19
N ARG A 15 -5.47 -2.16 -19.46
CA ARG A 15 -5.48 -3.20 -20.48
C ARG A 15 -4.10 -3.80 -20.68
N ASP A 16 -3.11 -2.96 -20.94
CA ASP A 16 -1.75 -3.38 -21.29
C ASP A 16 -1.07 -4.11 -20.13
N GLN A 17 -1.46 -3.82 -18.89
CA GLN A 17 -0.97 -4.56 -17.71
C GLN A 17 -1.74 -5.86 -17.46
N ALA A 18 -3.06 -5.85 -17.56
CA ALA A 18 -3.88 -7.01 -17.18
C ALA A 18 -3.94 -8.09 -18.27
N PHE A 19 -3.94 -7.71 -19.56
CA PHE A 19 -4.13 -8.65 -20.66
C PHE A 19 -2.98 -9.65 -20.78
N PRO A 20 -1.69 -9.25 -20.72
CA PRO A 20 -0.57 -10.20 -20.76
C PRO A 20 -0.57 -11.20 -19.61
N VAL A 21 -1.02 -10.77 -18.42
CA VAL A 21 -1.17 -11.67 -17.26
C VAL A 21 -2.20 -12.74 -17.56
N LEU A 22 -3.38 -12.34 -18.06
CA LEU A 22 -4.45 -13.27 -18.43
C LEU A 22 -4.01 -14.22 -19.56
N GLU A 23 -3.32 -13.70 -20.57
CA GLU A 23 -2.75 -14.49 -21.66
C GLU A 23 -1.68 -15.47 -21.17
N GLY A 24 -0.90 -15.11 -20.15
CA GLY A 24 0.04 -16.01 -19.48
C GLY A 24 -0.63 -17.23 -18.84
N TYR A 25 -1.90 -17.10 -18.42
CA TYR A 25 -2.74 -18.21 -17.96
C TYR A 25 -3.51 -18.90 -19.09
N GLY A 26 -3.33 -18.48 -20.35
CA GLY A 26 -4.09 -18.98 -21.50
C GLY A 26 -5.55 -18.53 -21.52
N LEU A 27 -5.90 -17.48 -20.79
CA LEU A 27 -7.26 -16.96 -20.65
C LEU A 27 -7.41 -15.68 -21.48
N SER A 28 -8.42 -15.63 -22.34
CA SER A 28 -8.82 -14.35 -22.95
C SER A 28 -9.53 -13.47 -21.91
N ALA A 29 -9.43 -12.15 -22.05
CA ALA A 29 -10.11 -11.22 -21.16
C ALA A 29 -11.60 -11.52 -21.02
N ALA A 30 -12.29 -11.80 -22.13
CA ALA A 30 -13.70 -12.17 -22.13
C ALA A 30 -14.00 -13.44 -21.33
N LEU A 31 -13.14 -14.46 -21.42
CA LEU A 31 -13.30 -15.70 -20.66
C LEU A 31 -13.06 -15.47 -19.17
N ALA A 32 -12.02 -14.71 -18.81
CA ALA A 32 -11.73 -14.35 -17.43
C ALA A 32 -12.89 -13.56 -16.80
N PHE A 33 -13.44 -12.57 -17.51
CA PHE A 33 -14.62 -11.83 -17.05
C PHE A 33 -15.87 -12.72 -16.94
N LYS A 34 -16.05 -13.67 -17.86
CA LYS A 34 -17.16 -14.63 -17.77
C LYS A 34 -17.04 -15.53 -16.55
N LEU A 35 -15.84 -16.00 -16.23
CA LEU A 35 -15.58 -16.79 -15.02
C LEU A 35 -15.78 -15.95 -13.77
N PHE A 36 -15.33 -14.69 -13.78
CA PHE A 36 -15.57 -13.74 -12.70
C PHE A 36 -17.07 -13.54 -12.44
N LEU A 37 -17.86 -13.23 -13.48
CA LEU A 37 -19.31 -13.05 -13.35
C LEU A 37 -20.00 -14.33 -12.87
N LYS A 38 -19.54 -15.49 -13.34
CA LYS A 38 -20.04 -16.78 -12.87
C LYS A 38 -19.77 -16.97 -11.37
N GLN A 39 -18.55 -16.69 -10.91
CA GLN A 39 -18.19 -16.77 -9.50
C GLN A 39 -19.06 -15.83 -8.66
N VAL A 40 -19.23 -14.57 -9.09
CA VAL A 40 -20.10 -13.59 -8.39
C VAL A 40 -21.55 -14.08 -8.32
N ALA A 41 -22.07 -14.66 -9.39
CA ALA A 41 -23.43 -15.20 -9.42
C ALA A 41 -23.59 -16.43 -8.51
N GLU A 42 -22.59 -17.31 -8.45
CA GLU A 42 -22.60 -18.53 -7.65
C GLU A 42 -22.39 -18.25 -6.16
N THR A 43 -21.42 -17.41 -5.80
CA THR A 43 -21.09 -17.09 -4.40
C THR A 43 -21.90 -15.95 -3.83
N LYS A 44 -22.57 -15.16 -4.68
CA LYS A 44 -23.23 -13.89 -4.31
C LYS A 44 -22.29 -12.89 -3.64
N THR A 45 -20.98 -13.05 -3.84
CA THR A 45 -19.93 -12.20 -3.27
C THR A 45 -18.96 -11.81 -4.38
N VAL A 46 -18.37 -10.61 -4.27
CA VAL A 46 -17.36 -10.17 -5.23
C VAL A 46 -16.01 -10.72 -4.79
N PRO A 47 -15.37 -11.64 -5.55
CA PRO A 47 -14.09 -12.24 -5.20
C PRO A 47 -12.93 -11.32 -5.61
N LEU A 48 -12.99 -10.07 -5.18
CA LEU A 48 -11.90 -9.10 -5.33
C LEU A 48 -11.45 -8.74 -3.92
N SER A 49 -10.20 -9.04 -3.59
CA SER A 49 -9.56 -8.43 -2.44
C SER A 49 -9.28 -6.97 -2.81
N PHE A 50 -10.07 -6.04 -2.30
CA PHE A 50 -9.84 -4.60 -2.46
C PHE A 50 -8.69 -4.16 -1.53
N ASP A 51 -7.50 -4.74 -1.69
CA ASP A 51 -6.28 -4.40 -0.93
C ASP A 51 -5.64 -3.07 -1.40
N TYR A 52 -6.32 -2.30 -2.26
CA TYR A 52 -5.85 -1.00 -2.75
C TYR A 52 -5.63 0.02 -1.61
N ALA A 53 -6.30 -0.16 -0.47
CA ALA A 53 -6.12 0.67 0.72
C ALA A 53 -4.85 0.34 1.54
N LYS A 54 -4.22 -0.82 1.34
CA LYS A 54 -3.07 -1.26 2.17
C LYS A 54 -1.78 -0.50 1.85
N ASN A 55 -1.68 0.08 0.66
CA ASN A 55 -0.55 0.92 0.26
C ASN A 55 -0.66 2.36 0.80
N SER A 56 -1.88 2.86 1.06
CA SER A 56 -2.08 4.20 1.62
C SER A 56 -1.82 4.26 3.13
N MET A 57 -1.97 3.14 3.84
CA MET A 57 -1.85 3.09 5.30
C MET A 57 -0.39 2.92 5.79
N ARG A 58 0.51 2.41 4.94
CA ARG A 58 1.96 2.31 5.25
C ARG A 58 2.64 3.66 5.43
N SER A 59 2.19 4.69 4.71
CA SER A 59 2.79 6.03 4.79
C SER A 59 2.59 6.73 6.13
N VAL A 60 1.59 6.32 6.94
CA VAL A 60 1.28 6.98 8.21
C VAL A 60 2.09 6.36 9.35
N GLU A 61 2.27 5.04 9.36
CA GLU A 61 3.05 4.33 10.38
C GLU A 61 4.56 4.57 10.21
N GLU A 62 5.06 4.62 8.96
CA GLU A 62 6.44 5.03 8.67
C GLU A 62 6.71 6.49 9.13
N GLY A 63 5.73 7.39 9.01
CA GLY A 63 5.84 8.76 9.50
C GLY A 63 5.87 8.86 11.04
N TYR A 64 5.08 8.05 11.73
CA TYR A 64 5.06 8.02 13.21
C TYR A 64 6.37 7.50 13.80
N MET A 65 6.96 6.46 13.19
CA MET A 65 8.25 5.92 13.63
C MET A 65 9.41 6.88 13.36
N ALA A 66 9.36 7.65 12.27
CA ALA A 66 10.38 8.66 11.97
C ALA A 66 10.42 9.78 13.01
N MET A 67 9.26 10.25 13.47
CA MET A 67 9.18 11.28 14.53
C MET A 67 9.68 10.75 15.88
N ALA A 68 9.42 9.48 16.19
CA ALA A 68 9.91 8.87 17.43
C ALA A 68 11.45 8.78 17.48
N SER A 69 12.11 8.43 16.37
CA SER A 69 13.57 8.41 16.31
C SER A 69 14.22 9.80 16.36
N ASP A 70 13.54 10.86 15.91
CA ASP A 70 14.04 12.23 16.05
C ASP A 70 13.99 12.70 17.51
N GLU A 71 12.94 12.36 18.27
CA GLU A 71 12.81 12.72 19.70
C GLU A 71 13.90 12.07 20.57
N GLU A 72 14.27 10.82 20.30
CA GLU A 72 15.38 10.15 21.00
C GLU A 72 16.72 10.85 20.74
N ARG A 73 16.99 11.28 19.50
CA ARG A 73 18.19 12.05 19.15
C ARG A 73 18.21 13.42 19.84
N GLU A 74 17.07 14.08 19.97
CA GLU A 74 16.96 15.37 20.67
C GLU A 74 17.21 15.21 22.18
N SER A 75 16.69 14.14 22.81
CA SER A 75 16.95 13.84 24.22
C SER A 75 18.43 13.58 24.49
N GLU A 76 19.09 12.75 23.68
CA GLU A 76 20.53 12.48 23.82
C GLU A 76 21.38 13.75 23.63
N ALA A 77 20.99 14.62 22.68
CA ALA A 77 21.66 15.89 22.48
C ALA A 77 21.47 16.85 23.66
N LEU A 78 20.30 16.86 24.30
CA LEU A 78 20.03 17.65 25.51
C LEU A 78 20.79 17.12 26.72
N GLU A 79 20.89 15.80 26.88
CA GLU A 79 21.71 15.18 27.94
C GLU A 79 23.19 15.53 27.76
N TRP A 80 23.71 15.47 26.52
CA TRP A 80 25.08 15.87 26.24
C TRP A 80 25.31 17.36 26.51
N CYS A 81 24.38 18.24 26.14
CA CYS A 81 24.46 19.67 26.44
C CYS A 81 24.47 19.95 27.94
N ASN A 82 23.64 19.25 28.72
CA ASN A 82 23.57 19.42 30.17
C ASN A 82 24.87 18.93 30.85
N ALA A 83 25.37 17.76 30.46
CA ALA A 83 26.62 17.21 30.98
C ALA A 83 27.83 18.11 30.68
N LEU A 84 27.90 18.70 29.49
CA LEU A 84 28.95 19.65 29.12
C LEU A 84 28.90 20.93 29.99
N SER A 85 27.69 21.38 30.35
CA SER A 85 27.51 22.55 31.21
C SER A 85 27.92 22.30 32.66
N GLU A 86 27.69 21.09 33.18
CA GLU A 86 28.11 20.69 34.53
C GLU A 86 29.64 20.56 34.64
N ASP A 87 30.31 20.05 33.60
CA ASP A 87 31.77 19.89 33.59
C ASP A 87 32.51 21.24 33.57
N ILE A 88 31.98 22.23 32.82
CA ILE A 88 32.52 23.61 32.80
C ILE A 88 32.33 24.29 34.16
N ALA A 89 31.19 24.08 34.83
CA ALA A 89 30.92 24.66 36.14
C ALA A 89 31.83 24.08 37.26
N HIS A 90 32.35 22.86 37.09
CA HIS A 90 33.30 22.24 38.02
C HIS A 90 34.75 22.70 37.82
N ALA A 91 35.11 23.16 36.61
CA ALA A 91 36.48 23.54 36.26
C ALA A 91 36.87 24.98 36.68
N GLU A 92 35.92 25.83 37.06
CA GLU A 92 36.17 27.22 37.51
C GLU A 92 36.11 27.41 39.05
N GLY A 93 36.19 26.32 39.83
CA GLY A 93 36.23 26.32 41.31
C GLY A 93 37.63 26.12 41.89
#